data_AF-A0A815YWI4-F1
#
_entry.id   AF-A0A815YWI4-F1
#
_cell.length_a   1.000
_cell.length_b   1.000
_cell.length_c   1.000
_cell.angle_alpha   90.00
_cell.angle_beta   90.00
_cell.angle_gamma   90.00
#
_symmetry.space_group_name_H-M   'P 1'
#
loop_
_entity.id
_entity.type
_entity.pdbx_description
1 polymer ?
#
loop_
_entity_poly.entity_id
_entity_poly.type
_entity_poly.pdbx_seq_one_letter_code
_entity_poly.pdbx_strand_id
1 'polypeptide(L)'
;MAQERIYLDEHIRFISYDNDKSGEQHNILAIYNVPMCFKLVMNQQTISIRHLKLALLCLIRKHTILRTSLNYDTAKDCLMQTIKQMPNDDDDHYYSFQLTKISSEDELEQI
;
A
#
# COMPACT_ATOMS: atom_id res chain seq x y z
N MET A 1 -6.94 16.98 16.34
CA MET A 1 -6.42 17.26 14.97
C MET A 1 -6.87 16.17 13.99
N ALA A 2 -6.76 16.35 12.66
CA ALA A 2 -7.25 15.35 11.69
C ALA A 2 -6.64 13.95 11.88
N GLN A 3 -5.35 13.89 12.25
CA GLN A 3 -4.62 12.63 12.51
C GLN A 3 -5.17 11.87 13.73
N GLU A 4 -5.56 12.60 14.78
CA GLU A 4 -6.16 12.05 16.00
C GLU A 4 -7.55 11.48 15.73
N ARG A 5 -8.31 12.09 14.80
CA ARG A 5 -9.61 11.58 14.39
C ARG A 5 -9.50 10.32 13.54
N ILE A 6 -8.52 10.27 12.64
CA ILE A 6 -8.19 9.06 11.87
C ILE A 6 -7.81 7.93 12.83
N TYR A 7 -6.95 8.20 13.82
CA TYR A 7 -6.58 7.20 14.83
C TYR A 7 -7.80 6.64 15.58
N LEU A 8 -8.71 7.51 16.04
CA LEU A 8 -9.92 7.09 16.76
C LEU A 8 -10.90 6.31 15.87
N ASP A 9 -11.14 6.76 14.64
CA ASP A 9 -12.07 6.12 13.71
C ASP A 9 -11.55 4.74 13.24
N GLU A 10 -10.23 4.57 13.15
CA GLU A 10 -9.62 3.26 12.85
C GLU A 10 -9.58 2.36 14.09
N HIS A 11 -9.29 2.90 15.29
CA HIS A 11 -9.32 2.12 16.52
C HIS A 11 -10.71 1.50 16.78
N ILE A 12 -11.78 2.25 16.52
CA ILE A 12 -13.18 1.76 16.62
C ILE A 12 -13.43 0.61 15.61
N ARG A 13 -12.87 0.68 14.40
CA ARG A 13 -13.06 -0.34 13.36
C ARG A 13 -12.37 -1.67 13.66
N PHE A 14 -11.26 -1.65 14.41
CA PHE A 14 -10.48 -2.87 14.66
C PHE A 14 -10.67 -3.47 16.07
N ILE A 15 -11.25 -2.73 17.04
CA ILE A 15 -11.70 -3.31 18.32
C ILE A 15 -12.74 -4.44 18.12
N SER A 16 -13.50 -4.41 17.02
CA SER A 16 -14.43 -5.51 16.69
C SER A 16 -13.74 -6.78 16.19
N TYR A 17 -12.49 -6.69 15.69
CA TYR A 17 -11.70 -7.84 15.24
C TYR A 17 -10.96 -8.53 16.40
N ASP A 18 -10.63 -7.81 17.48
CA ASP A 18 -10.01 -8.37 18.71
C ASP A 18 -10.94 -9.28 19.54
N ASN A 19 -12.24 -9.28 19.25
CA ASN A 19 -13.21 -10.09 19.99
C ASN A 19 -13.44 -11.49 19.40
N ASP A 20 -12.78 -11.85 18.29
CA ASP A 20 -12.74 -13.24 17.84
C ASP A 20 -11.74 -14.05 18.68
N LYS A 21 -12.23 -15.15 19.24
CA LYS A 21 -11.72 -15.86 20.43
C LYS A 21 -10.46 -16.70 20.20
N SER A 22 -9.49 -16.22 19.44
CA SER A 22 -8.17 -16.81 19.33
C SER A 22 -7.18 -15.77 19.84
N GLY A 23 -6.57 -15.99 21.01
CA GLY A 23 -5.63 -15.07 21.66
C GLY A 23 -4.31 -14.85 20.91
N GLU A 24 -4.35 -14.78 19.59
CA GLU A 24 -3.27 -14.37 18.72
C GLU A 24 -3.33 -12.84 18.60
N GLN A 25 -2.26 -12.17 19.02
CA GLN A 25 -2.07 -10.74 18.79
C GLN A 25 -1.98 -10.51 17.28
N HIS A 26 -3.11 -10.24 16.62
CA HIS A 26 -3.09 -9.84 15.23
C HIS A 26 -2.36 -8.51 15.11
N ASN A 27 -1.34 -8.50 14.27
CA ASN A 27 -0.36 -7.42 14.13
C ASN A 27 -1.06 -6.10 13.76
N ILE A 28 -1.14 -5.18 14.72
CA ILE A 28 -1.72 -3.81 14.66
C ILE A 28 -1.09 -2.94 13.54
N LEU A 29 -0.01 -3.40 12.90
CA LEU A 29 0.65 -2.77 11.75
C LEU A 29 -0.26 -2.60 10.51
N ALA A 30 -1.34 -3.37 10.40
CA ALA A 30 -2.26 -3.28 9.26
C ALA A 30 -3.29 -2.13 9.34
N ILE A 31 -3.42 -1.44 10.48
CA ILE A 31 -4.48 -0.43 10.70
C ILE A 31 -4.47 0.70 9.66
N TYR A 32 -3.30 1.05 9.12
CA TYR A 32 -3.16 2.15 8.17
C TYR A 32 -3.05 1.70 6.70
N ASN A 33 -2.99 0.40 6.46
CA ASN A 33 -2.87 -0.17 5.11
C ASN A 33 -4.18 -0.88 4.76
N VAL A 34 -4.96 -0.29 3.84
CA VAL A 34 -6.16 -0.93 3.30
C VAL A 34 -5.83 -1.49 1.91
N PRO A 35 -5.35 -2.75 1.80
CA PRO A 35 -5.09 -3.35 0.51
C PRO A 35 -6.42 -3.52 -0.25
N MET A 36 -6.50 -2.97 -1.45
CA MET A 36 -7.62 -3.22 -2.35
C MET A 36 -7.20 -4.24 -3.41
N CYS A 37 -7.88 -5.38 -3.43
CA CYS A 37 -7.69 -6.41 -4.45
C CYS A 37 -8.75 -6.28 -5.54
N PHE A 38 -8.33 -6.28 -6.81
CA PHE A 38 -9.22 -6.21 -7.95
C PHE A 38 -9.06 -7.45 -8.82
N LYS A 39 -10.14 -8.20 -8.98
CA LYS A 39 -10.18 -9.32 -9.93
C LYS A 39 -10.48 -8.79 -11.33
N LEU A 40 -9.53 -8.97 -12.24
CA LEU A 40 -9.70 -8.60 -13.64
C LEU A 40 -10.29 -9.78 -14.40
N VAL A 41 -11.60 -9.72 -14.69
CA VAL A 41 -12.29 -10.73 -15.50
C VAL A 41 -12.08 -10.40 -16.98
N MET A 42 -11.31 -11.24 -17.66
CA MET A 42 -11.00 -11.07 -19.07
C MET A 42 -11.78 -12.09 -19.91
N ASN A 43 -12.74 -11.62 -20.70
CA ASN A 43 -13.57 -12.51 -21.52
C ASN A 43 -12.79 -13.10 -22.70
N GLN A 44 -11.92 -12.31 -23.37
CA GLN A 44 -11.18 -12.73 -24.58
C GLN A 44 -9.81 -12.02 -24.77
N GLN A 45 -9.39 -11.16 -23.84
CA GLN A 45 -8.16 -10.37 -23.99
C GLN A 45 -7.15 -10.69 -22.88
N THR A 46 -5.87 -10.72 -23.22
CA THR A 46 -4.80 -10.85 -22.23
C THR A 46 -4.34 -9.47 -21.77
N ILE A 47 -4.10 -9.30 -20.47
CA ILE A 47 -3.48 -8.08 -19.95
C ILE A 47 -1.98 -8.19 -20.16
N SER A 48 -1.41 -7.21 -20.85
CA SER A 48 0.04 -7.04 -20.89
C SER A 48 0.53 -6.51 -19.54
N ILE A 49 1.25 -7.35 -18.79
CA ILE A 49 1.89 -6.96 -17.53
C ILE A 49 2.79 -5.74 -17.71
N ARG A 50 3.49 -5.65 -18.85
CA ARG A 50 4.34 -4.49 -19.17
C ARG A 50 3.53 -3.20 -19.24
N HIS A 51 2.40 -3.20 -19.95
CA HIS A 51 1.55 -2.01 -20.05
C HIS A 51 0.92 -1.66 -18.70
N LEU A 52 0.57 -2.65 -17.88
CA LEU A 52 0.07 -2.41 -16.53
C LEU A 52 1.13 -1.71 -15.65
N LYS A 53 2.39 -2.17 -15.69
CA LYS A 53 3.50 -1.52 -14.96
C LYS A 53 3.67 -0.06 -15.40
N LEU A 54 3.69 0.21 -16.72
CA LEU A 54 3.80 1.57 -17.26
C LEU A 54 2.62 2.47 -16.86
N ALA A 55 1.40 1.93 -16.86
CA ALA A 55 0.21 2.67 -16.43
C ALA A 55 0.30 3.03 -14.93
N LEU A 56 0.74 2.11 -14.07
CA LEU A 56 0.96 2.37 -12.66
C LEU A 56 2.05 3.41 -12.43
N LEU A 57 3.17 3.34 -13.16
CA LEU A 57 4.23 4.35 -13.11
C LEU A 57 3.72 5.75 -13.51
N CYS A 58 2.89 5.83 -14.55
CA CYS A 58 2.27 7.07 -14.98
C CYS A 58 1.37 7.68 -13.87
N LEU A 59 0.59 6.84 -13.19
CA LEU A 59 -0.22 7.27 -12.04
C LEU A 59 0.65 7.82 -10.91
N ILE A 60 1.74 7.14 -10.55
CA ILE A 60 2.67 7.61 -9.51
C ILE A 60 3.35 8.93 -9.90
N ARG A 61 3.75 9.09 -11.17
CA ARG A 61 4.29 10.35 -11.72
C ARG A 61 3.31 11.50 -11.54
N LYS A 62 2.07 11.28 -11.99
CA LYS A 62 0.98 12.28 -12.00
C LYS A 62 0.53 12.67 -10.59
N HIS A 63 0.43 11.71 -9.67
CA HIS A 63 -0.12 11.92 -8.34
C HIS A 63 0.99 12.00 -7.29
N THR A 64 1.39 13.23 -6.95
CA THR A 64 2.45 13.51 -5.96
C THR A 64 2.24 12.85 -4.61
N ILE A 65 0.98 12.65 -4.19
CA ILE A 65 0.65 11.99 -2.93
C ILE A 65 1.22 10.56 -2.84
N LEU A 66 1.29 9.83 -3.96
CA LEU A 66 1.86 8.48 -4.04
C LEU A 66 3.39 8.46 -3.92
N ARG A 67 4.03 9.63 -3.94
CA ARG A 67 5.48 9.82 -3.78
C ARG A 67 5.85 10.41 -2.41
N THR A 68 4.89 10.44 -1.50
CA THR A 68 5.09 10.91 -0.14
C THR A 68 6.00 9.95 0.62
N SER A 69 7.00 10.49 1.29
CA SER A 69 7.89 9.78 2.21
C SER A 69 7.88 10.48 3.55
N LEU A 70 7.91 9.70 4.62
CA LEU A 70 8.12 10.21 5.98
C LEU A 70 9.58 10.00 6.35
N ASN A 71 10.24 11.04 6.86
CA ASN A 71 11.61 11.00 7.35
C ASN A 71 11.65 11.65 8.72
N TYR A 72 12.37 11.05 9.68
CA TYR A 72 12.56 11.64 10.99
C TYR A 72 13.73 12.63 10.96
N ASP A 73 13.48 13.90 11.25
CA ASP A 73 14.51 14.94 11.40
C ASP A 73 14.98 14.95 12.86
N THR A 74 16.12 14.31 13.12
CA THR A 74 16.69 14.20 14.48
C THR A 74 17.12 15.54 15.06
N ALA A 75 17.45 16.53 14.23
CA ALA A 75 17.87 17.85 14.71
C ALA A 75 16.68 18.67 15.23
N LYS A 76 15.49 18.44 14.67
CA LYS A 76 14.25 19.13 15.05
C LYS A 76 13.31 18.26 15.90
N ASP A 77 13.72 17.03 16.17
CA ASP A 77 12.96 16.02 16.90
C ASP A 77 11.53 15.86 16.36
N CYS A 78 11.39 15.81 15.03
CA CYS A 78 10.08 15.79 14.38
C CYS A 78 10.03 14.91 13.14
N LEU A 79 8.82 14.38 12.86
CA LEU A 79 8.55 13.63 11.65
C LEU A 79 8.22 14.59 10.50
N MET A 80 9.02 14.53 9.44
CA MET A 80 8.88 15.38 8.27
C MET A 80 8.34 14.59 7.09
N GLN A 81 7.39 15.19 6.38
CA GLN A 81 6.88 14.66 5.13
C GLN A 81 7.60 15.31 3.95
N THR A 82 8.14 14.50 3.05
CA THR A 82 8.77 14.97 1.81
C THR A 82 8.17 14.28 0.60
N ILE A 83 8.16 14.97 -0.54
CA ILE A 83 7.77 14.37 -1.82
C ILE A 83 9.05 13.91 -2.52
N LYS A 84 9.16 12.62 -2.80
CA LYS A 84 10.29 12.11 -3.57
C LYS A 84 10.21 12.60 -5.01
N GLN A 85 11.29 13.23 -5.44
CA GLN A 85 11.46 13.63 -6.84
C GLN A 85 11.72 12.37 -7.66
N MET A 86 11.03 12.27 -8.79
CA MET A 86 11.34 11.27 -9.79
C MET A 86 12.41 11.80 -10.73
N PRO A 87 13.32 10.95 -11.21
CA PRO A 87 14.21 11.33 -12.30
C PRO A 87 13.38 11.73 -13.53
N ASN A 88 13.91 12.69 -14.30
CA ASN A 88 13.27 13.20 -15.51
C ASN A 88 13.30 12.21 -16.69
N ASP A 89 14.13 11.16 -16.59
CA ASP A 89 14.29 10.16 -17.64
C ASP A 89 13.41 8.92 -17.42
N ASP A 90 13.23 8.16 -18.51
CA ASP A 90 12.56 6.85 -18.61
C ASP A 90 13.24 5.73 -17.80
N ASP A 91 13.74 6.07 -16.61
CA ASP A 91 14.38 5.15 -15.71
C ASP A 91 13.29 4.35 -14.98
N ASP A 92 12.90 3.24 -15.60
CA ASP A 92 11.93 2.24 -15.11
C ASP A 92 12.37 1.59 -13.78
N HIS A 93 13.53 1.95 -13.23
CA HIS A 93 14.14 1.35 -12.05
C HIS A 93 13.74 1.98 -10.71
N TYR A 94 12.97 3.08 -10.69
CA TYR A 94 12.61 3.73 -9.42
C TYR A 94 11.61 2.94 -8.58
N TYR A 95 10.76 2.12 -9.22
CA TYR A 95 9.80 1.25 -8.53
C TYR A 95 9.98 -0.18 -8.99
N SER A 96 10.04 -1.12 -8.05
CA SER A 96 10.06 -2.54 -8.33
C SER A 96 8.63 -3.10 -8.33
N PHE A 97 8.24 -3.71 -9.44
CA PHE A 97 6.98 -4.45 -9.54
C PHE A 97 7.28 -5.93 -9.53
N GLN A 98 6.88 -6.62 -8.47
CA GLN A 98 6.98 -8.06 -8.32
C GLN A 98 5.74 -8.74 -8.90
N LEU A 99 5.95 -9.80 -9.67
CA LEU A 99 4.88 -10.67 -10.16
C LEU A 99 4.89 -11.93 -9.31
N THR A 100 3.84 -12.12 -8.52
CA THR A 100 3.67 -13.32 -7.70
C THR A 100 2.58 -14.17 -8.30
N LYS A 101 2.83 -15.47 -8.44
CA LYS A 101 1.81 -16.46 -8.78
C LYS A 101 1.42 -17.14 -7.47
N ILE A 102 0.17 -16.96 -7.06
CA ILE A 102 -0.37 -17.55 -5.84
C ILE A 102 -1.14 -18.80 -6.25
N SER A 103 -0.81 -19.95 -5.65
CA SER A 103 -1.59 -21.18 -5.77
C SER A 103 -2.79 -21.10 -4.83
N SER A 104 -3.88 -21.77 -5.15
CA SER A 104 -5.08 -21.83 -4.29
C SER A 104 -4.84 -22.43 -2.89
N GLU A 105 -3.70 -23.10 -2.67
CA GLU A 105 -3.29 -23.59 -1.34
C GLU A 105 -2.61 -22.49 -0.48
N ASP A 106 -2.00 -21.49 -1.12
CA ASP A 106 -1.29 -20.39 -0.45
C ASP A 106 -2.22 -19.23 -0.05
N GLU A 107 -3.46 -19.19 -0.56
CA GLU A 107 -4.46 -18.15 -0.25
C GLU A 107 -4.92 -18.19 1.23
N LEU A 108 -4.73 -19.31 1.92
CA LEU A 108 -5.13 -19.50 3.32
C LEU A 108 -4.05 -19.11 4.34
N GLU A 109 -2.79 -18.92 3.92
CA GLU A 109 -1.68 -18.59 4.81
C GLU A 109 -1.32 -17.09 4.82
N GLN A 110 -1.97 -16.28 3.97
CA GLN A 110 -1.65 -14.85 3.78
C GLN A 110 -2.81 -13.88 4.12
N ILE A 111 -3.88 -14.37 4.75
CA ILE A 111 -4.96 -13.56 5.35
C ILE A 111 -4.94 -13.82 6.85
#